data_AF-A0A350DGK2-F1
#
_entry.id   AF-A0A350DGK2-F1
#
_cell.length_a   1.000
_cell.length_b   1.000
_cell.length_c   1.000
_cell.angle_alpha   90.00
_cell.angle_beta   90.00
_cell.angle_gamma   90.00
#
_symmetry.space_group_name_H-M   'P 1'
#
loop_
_entity.id
_entity.type
_entity.pdbx_description
1 polymer ?
#
loop_
_entity_poly.entity_id
_entity_poly.type
_entity_poly.pdbx_seq_one_letter_code
_entity_poly.pdbx_strand_id
1 'polypeptide(L)'
;MTTLHTAPPHSQLARQDRLTRWLKPRLMAQLDAFRGGRITLIEGNQCHHLGQEGPLQVTVVIRHSRAWKRLAFGGTVGAAESYMDGDWDADDLVALVRLFAANL
;
A
#
# COMPACT_ATOMS: atom_id res chain seq x y z
N MET A 1 -38.98 -23.76 -12.91
CA MET A 1 -38.14 -24.64 -12.05
C MET A 1 -37.02 -25.15 -12.94
N THR A 2 -35.74 -24.83 -12.76
CA THR A 2 -34.92 -24.99 -11.55
C THR A 2 -33.58 -24.22 -11.69
N THR A 3 -33.34 -23.34 -10.71
CA THR A 3 -32.07 -22.90 -10.05
C THR A 3 -30.86 -22.37 -10.85
N LEU A 4 -30.60 -21.07 -10.65
CA LEU A 4 -29.28 -20.43 -10.73
C LEU A 4 -28.36 -20.96 -9.60
N HIS A 5 -27.13 -21.34 -9.94
CA HIS A 5 -26.12 -21.78 -8.96
C HIS A 5 -25.23 -20.58 -8.59
N THR A 6 -25.49 -19.98 -7.42
CA THR A 6 -24.67 -18.92 -6.84
C THR A 6 -23.53 -19.56 -6.04
N ALA A 7 -22.28 -19.37 -6.48
CA ALA A 7 -21.08 -19.72 -5.71
C ALA A 7 -20.70 -18.55 -4.77
N PRO A 8 -20.35 -18.78 -3.49
CA PRO A 8 -19.89 -17.71 -2.61
C PRO A 8 -18.36 -17.59 -2.65
N PRO A 9 -17.77 -16.37 -2.71
CA PRO A 9 -16.37 -16.15 -2.38
C PRO A 9 -16.28 -15.27 -1.14
N HIS A 10 -16.34 -15.84 0.07
CA HIS A 10 -16.25 -15.05 1.32
C HIS A 10 -15.15 -15.51 2.29
N SER A 11 -14.49 -16.64 2.06
CA SER A 11 -13.50 -17.18 3.01
C SER A 11 -12.08 -16.60 2.84
N GLN A 12 -11.72 -16.13 1.64
CA GLN A 12 -10.36 -15.64 1.35
C GLN A 12 -10.15 -14.17 1.76
N LEU A 13 -11.17 -13.32 1.61
CA LEU A 13 -11.13 -11.91 2.00
C LEU A 13 -11.03 -11.73 3.53
N ALA A 14 -11.77 -12.51 4.33
CA ALA A 14 -11.81 -12.33 5.78
C ALA A 14 -10.45 -12.57 6.49
N ARG A 15 -9.68 -13.56 6.03
CA ARG A 15 -8.30 -13.81 6.51
C ARG A 15 -7.30 -12.83 5.90
N GLN A 16 -7.58 -12.33 4.69
CA GLN A 16 -6.79 -11.27 4.09
C GLN A 16 -6.89 -9.97 4.88
N ASP A 17 -8.10 -9.59 5.31
CA ASP A 17 -8.39 -8.38 6.06
C ASP A 17 -7.84 -8.36 7.49
N ARG A 18 -7.73 -9.53 8.14
CA ARG A 18 -7.18 -9.61 9.50
C ARG A 18 -5.66 -9.40 9.53
N LEU A 19 -4.95 -9.98 8.56
CA LEU A 19 -3.50 -9.83 8.46
C LEU A 19 -3.09 -8.43 7.99
N THR A 20 -3.80 -7.87 7.00
CA THR A 20 -3.57 -6.48 6.57
C THR A 20 -3.82 -5.49 7.71
N ARG A 21 -4.87 -5.71 8.53
CA ARG A 21 -5.16 -4.87 9.71
C ARG A 21 -4.02 -4.79 10.72
N TRP A 22 -3.17 -5.81 10.81
CA TRP A 22 -2.02 -5.79 11.72
C TRP A 22 -0.75 -5.24 11.08
N LEU A 23 -0.54 -5.46 9.78
CA LEU A 23 0.66 -5.04 9.06
C LEU A 23 0.61 -3.57 8.64
N LYS A 24 -0.56 -3.08 8.23
CA LYS A 24 -0.77 -1.71 7.76
C LYS A 24 -0.29 -0.67 8.78
N PRO A 25 -0.69 -0.72 10.06
CA PRO A 25 -0.24 0.29 11.04
C PRO A 25 1.29 0.37 11.18
N ARG A 26 1.98 -0.77 11.09
CA ARG A 26 3.45 -0.82 11.18
C ARG A 26 4.12 -0.20 9.96
N LEU A 27 3.64 -0.55 8.76
CA LEU A 27 4.13 0.06 7.52
C LEU A 27 3.87 1.57 7.51
N MET A 28 2.68 2.00 7.94
CA MET A 28 2.35 3.42 8.04
C MET A 28 3.27 4.14 9.03
N ALA A 29 3.54 3.56 10.21
CA ALA A 29 4.47 4.15 11.17
C ALA A 29 5.90 4.24 10.62
N GLN A 30 6.35 3.25 9.84
CA GLN A 30 7.66 3.28 9.19
C GLN A 30 7.74 4.39 8.13
N LEU A 31 6.73 4.50 7.27
CA LEU A 31 6.62 5.58 6.28
C LEU A 31 6.52 6.95 6.96
N ASP A 32 5.86 7.05 8.11
CA ASP A 32 5.72 8.31 8.84
C ASP A 32 7.05 8.82 9.43
N ALA A 33 7.97 7.89 9.70
CA ALA A 33 9.32 8.22 10.18
C ALA A 33 10.25 8.73 9.07
N PHE A 34 9.84 8.68 7.79
CA PHE A 34 10.71 9.08 6.68
C PHE A 34 11.04 10.56 6.74
N ARG A 35 12.31 10.89 6.52
CA ARG A 35 12.82 12.25 6.44
C ARG A 35 13.07 12.63 4.99
N GLY A 36 13.09 13.95 4.72
CA GLY A 36 13.39 14.48 3.40
C GLY A 36 12.20 14.58 2.46
N GLY A 37 10.98 14.41 2.98
CA GLY A 37 9.76 14.61 2.22
C GLY A 37 8.52 13.93 2.82
N ARG A 38 7.36 14.27 2.26
CA ARG A 38 6.06 13.71 2.67
C ARG A 38 5.49 12.78 1.61
N ILE A 39 4.71 11.82 2.10
CA ILE A 39 3.94 10.86 1.32
C ILE A 39 2.47 11.10 1.65
N THR A 40 1.67 11.47 0.64
CA THR A 40 0.21 11.50 0.72
C THR A 40 -0.31 10.15 0.25
N LEU A 41 -0.75 9.32 1.19
CA LEU A 41 -1.29 7.99 0.92
C LEU A 41 -2.82 8.04 0.82
N ILE A 42 -3.37 7.64 -0.31
CA ILE A 42 -4.81 7.56 -0.59
C ILE A 42 -5.22 6.09 -0.64
N GLU A 43 -6.23 5.71 0.15
CA GLU A 43 -6.84 4.38 0.11
C GLU A 43 -8.37 4.51 0.22
N GLY A 44 -9.07 4.28 -0.89
CA GLY A 44 -10.51 4.56 -0.98
C GLY A 44 -10.81 6.03 -0.67
N ASN A 45 -11.61 6.28 0.38
CA ASN A 45 -11.96 7.63 0.85
C ASN A 45 -11.03 8.13 1.96
N GLN A 46 -10.00 7.38 2.33
CA GLN A 46 -9.05 7.76 3.38
C GLN A 46 -7.82 8.41 2.75
N CYS A 47 -7.35 9.49 3.38
CA CYS A 47 -6.13 10.18 3.03
C CYS A 47 -5.25 10.27 4.28
N HIS A 48 -4.00 9.84 4.16
CA HIS A 48 -3.01 9.88 5.23
C HIS A 48 -1.79 10.66 4.75
N HIS A 49 -1.33 11.62 5.55
CA HIS A 49 -0.08 12.31 5.30
C HIS A 49 0.98 11.71 6.22
N LEU A 50 2.04 11.18 5.60
CA LEU A 50 3.11 10.46 6.27
C LEU A 50 4.44 11.15 5.95
N GLY A 51 5.40 11.03 6.86
CA GLY A 51 6.76 11.50 6.66
C GLY A 51 6.96 12.91 7.23
N GLN A 52 8.21 13.32 7.27
CA GLN A 52 8.65 14.58 7.83
C GLN A 52 8.88 15.62 6.73
N GLU A 53 8.97 16.90 7.10
CA GLU A 53 9.24 17.98 6.16
C GLU A 53 10.45 17.70 5.24
N GLY A 54 10.32 18.14 3.98
CA GLY A 54 11.41 18.05 3.02
C GLY A 54 10.97 18.32 1.57
N PRO A 55 11.95 18.31 0.65
CA PRO A 55 11.73 18.72 -0.74
C PRO A 55 10.95 17.69 -1.57
N LEU A 56 10.92 16.42 -1.16
CA LEU A 56 10.19 15.38 -1.89
C LEU A 56 8.73 15.36 -1.45
N GLN A 57 7.81 15.35 -2.41
CA GLN A 57 6.38 15.31 -2.16
C GLN A 57 5.79 14.31 -3.16
N VAL A 58 5.16 13.26 -2.65
CA VAL A 58 4.60 12.19 -3.49
C VAL A 58 3.22 11.79 -3.01
N THR A 59 2.36 11.42 -3.95
CA THR A 59 1.05 10.85 -3.70
C THR A 59 1.07 9.38 -4.09
N VAL A 60 0.77 8.51 -3.13
CA VAL A 60 0.66 7.06 -3.34
C VAL A 60 -0.80 6.66 -3.22
N VAL A 61 -1.32 5.95 -4.22
CA VAL A 61 -2.71 5.47 -4.25
C VAL A 61 -2.71 3.96 -4.09
N ILE A 62 -3.29 3.45 -3.01
CA ILE A 62 -3.56 2.02 -2.84
C ILE A 62 -4.88 1.68 -3.53
N ARG A 63 -4.81 0.92 -4.62
CA ARG A 63 -5.98 0.48 -5.40
C ARG A 63 -6.55 -0.84 -4.86
N HIS A 64 -5.68 -1.73 -4.40
CA HIS A 64 -6.06 -3.05 -3.91
C HIS A 64 -5.39 -3.36 -2.56
N SER A 65 -6.18 -3.77 -1.57
CA SER A 65 -5.71 -4.05 -0.19
C SER A 65 -4.64 -5.16 -0.11
N ARG A 66 -4.52 -6.01 -1.15
CA ARG A 66 -3.44 -7.01 -1.25
C ARG A 66 -2.04 -6.38 -1.34
N ALA A 67 -1.92 -5.10 -1.74
CA ALA A 67 -0.67 -4.35 -1.73
C ALA A 67 0.05 -4.43 -0.38
N TRP A 68 -0.67 -4.22 0.73
CA TRP A 68 -0.10 -4.22 2.09
C TRP A 68 0.65 -5.51 2.43
N LYS A 69 0.15 -6.65 1.98
CA LYS A 69 0.83 -7.93 2.23
C LYS A 69 2.09 -8.09 1.37
N ARG A 70 2.01 -7.69 0.10
CA ARG A 70 3.15 -7.78 -0.83
C ARG A 70 4.26 -6.84 -0.41
N LEU A 71 3.92 -5.65 0.08
CA LEU A 71 4.87 -4.71 0.69
C LEU A 71 5.50 -5.30 1.96
N ALA A 72 4.70 -5.86 2.88
CA ALA A 72 5.20 -6.38 4.16
C ALA A 72 6.08 -7.62 4.04
N PHE A 73 5.76 -8.55 3.14
CA PHE A 73 6.44 -9.86 3.05
C PHE A 73 7.32 -10.02 1.82
N GLY A 74 7.04 -9.28 0.74
CA GLY A 74 7.81 -9.38 -0.51
C GLY A 74 8.96 -8.38 -0.61
N GLY A 75 9.10 -7.46 0.36
CA GLY A 75 10.15 -6.44 0.35
C GLY A 75 10.10 -5.58 -0.92
N THR A 76 11.26 -5.23 -1.46
CA THR A 76 11.39 -4.39 -2.66
C THR A 76 10.85 -5.07 -3.92
N VAL A 77 11.03 -6.38 -4.08
CA VAL A 77 10.50 -7.13 -5.24
C VAL A 77 8.98 -7.17 -5.17
N GLY A 78 8.41 -7.50 -4.02
CA GLY A 78 6.95 -7.49 -3.84
C GLY A 78 6.34 -6.10 -4.04
N ALA A 79 7.06 -5.04 -3.66
CA ALA A 79 6.66 -3.67 -3.96
C ALA A 79 6.63 -3.40 -5.48
N ALA A 80 7.68 -3.79 -6.21
CA ALA A 80 7.78 -3.60 -7.65
C ALA A 80 6.71 -4.39 -8.43
N GLU A 81 6.53 -5.68 -8.12
CA GLU A 81 5.53 -6.50 -8.79
C GLU A 81 4.10 -6.00 -8.50
N SER A 82 3.83 -5.56 -7.25
CA SER A 82 2.50 -5.02 -6.92
C SER A 82 2.22 -3.67 -7.56
N TYR A 83 3.25 -2.87 -7.85
CA TYR A 83 3.13 -1.69 -8.70
C TYR A 83 2.80 -2.09 -10.15
N MET A 84 3.55 -3.04 -10.72
CA MET A 84 3.31 -3.56 -12.08
C MET A 84 1.91 -4.16 -12.25
N ASP A 85 1.41 -4.85 -11.22
CA ASP A 85 0.08 -5.45 -11.19
C ASP A 85 -1.06 -4.43 -10.90
N GLY A 86 -0.73 -3.14 -10.70
CA GLY A 86 -1.71 -2.09 -10.43
C GLY A 86 -2.36 -2.18 -9.04
N ASP A 87 -1.71 -2.80 -8.07
CA ASP A 87 -2.20 -2.86 -6.69
C ASP A 87 -2.08 -1.51 -5.98
N TRP A 88 -1.08 -0.74 -6.37
CA TRP A 88 -0.86 0.63 -5.96
C TRP A 88 -0.15 1.40 -7.06
N ASP A 89 -0.17 2.73 -6.95
CA ASP A 89 0.42 3.64 -7.93
C ASP A 89 1.01 4.87 -7.22
N ALA A 90 1.87 5.60 -7.91
CA ALA A 90 2.44 6.85 -7.42
C ALA A 90 2.47 7.91 -8.52
N ASP A 91 2.21 9.16 -8.17
CA ASP A 91 2.32 10.30 -9.09
C ASP A 91 3.76 10.54 -9.56
N ASP A 92 4.74 10.32 -8.68
CA ASP A 92 6.17 10.32 -8.98
C ASP A 92 6.86 9.13 -8.31
N LEU A 93 6.94 8.01 -9.04
CA LEU A 93 7.62 6.80 -8.58
C LEU A 93 9.11 7.03 -8.30
N VAL A 94 9.76 7.93 -9.04
CA VAL A 94 11.19 8.21 -8.87
C VAL A 94 11.43 8.93 -7.55
N ALA A 95 10.64 9.96 -7.24
CA ALA A 95 10.72 10.65 -5.95
C ALA A 95 10.40 9.71 -4.78
N LEU A 96 9.43 8.80 -4.95
CA LEU A 96 9.10 7.80 -3.94
C LEU A 96 10.28 6.85 -3.69
N VAL A 97 10.90 6.31 -4.74
CA VAL A 97 12.08 5.44 -4.62
C VAL A 97 13.27 6.17 -3.99
N ARG A 98 13.45 7.47 -4.29
CA ARG A 98 14.47 8.30 -3.63
C ARG A 98 14.21 8.48 -2.13
N LEU A 99 12.95 8.69 -1.73
CA LEU A 99 12.56 8.72 -0.32
C LEU A 99 12.88 7.39 0.38
N PHE A 100 12.54 6.27 -0.25
CA PHE A 100 12.88 4.94 0.26
C PHE A 100 14.39 4.75 0.41
N ALA A 101 15.18 5.05 -0.62
CA ALA A 101 16.64 4.89 -0.59
C ALA A 101 17.34 5.75 0.48
N ALA A 102 16.73 6.86 0.90
CA ALA A 102 17.26 7.72 1.95
C ALA A 102 16.89 7.29 3.38
N ASN A 103 15.93 6.37 3.55
CA ASN A 103 15.32 6.05 4.85
C ASN A 103 15.25 4.54 5.19
N LEU A 104 15.64 3.65 4.29
CA LEU A 104 15.67 2.19 4.48
C LEU A 104 17.06 1.67 4.86
#